data_AF-A0A859ELN6-F1
#
_entry.id   AF-A0A859ELN6-F1
#
_cell.length_a   1.000
_cell.length_b   1.000
_cell.length_c   1.000
_cell.angle_alpha   90.00
_cell.angle_beta   90.00
_cell.angle_gamma   90.00
#
_symmetry.space_group_name_H-M   'P 1'
#
loop_
_entity.id
_entity.type
_entity.pdbx_description
1 polymer ?
#
loop_
_entity_poly.entity_id
_entity_poly.type
_entity_poly.pdbx_seq_one_letter_code
_entity_poly.pdbx_strand_id
1 'polypeptide(L)'
;MKIKKITKWKSIVVALVLILGFVGYYIWDNCQKAKFQENYGQYTYYVPEYRPNYKFFEGEKAIFYNWEVVKSEEQREMTAVESEAVPNYDSIMTFGHGYFVNSYMKLKNNPKQSLYDFNRNVPEKGEYWRLAVYKLVGEKLERKEFDIFKMVRSFDNSLVPSEIESTGIWIDISHQKKYVRILLHPKHSKKDEDYKVHFIDLDEGKILPANEVKTEGVSNQNNFVSYTSFHDNLIKKGVIVSYIDAGLSEDYPPENLKKTVLAKNYPDLYKIIQGHGGQVTFLNKTTDVALVKNVTELFFPPGTNVFENVTIPAKYSVDGQEHVINSAEELQKYYKEEN
;
A
#
# COMPACT_ATOMS: atom_id res chain seq x y z
N MET A 1 37.65 47.85 -35.77
CA MET A 1 37.46 47.13 -34.49
C MET A 1 38.73 46.34 -34.18
N LYS A 2 39.58 46.78 -33.23
CA LYS A 2 40.86 46.10 -32.93
C LYS A 2 40.60 44.85 -32.08
N ILE A 3 40.74 43.67 -32.66
CA ILE A 3 40.75 42.40 -31.94
C ILE A 3 42.02 42.38 -31.07
N LYS A 4 41.86 42.50 -29.74
CA LYS A 4 42.95 42.35 -28.76
C LYS A 4 43.50 40.92 -28.89
N LYS A 5 44.68 40.77 -29.53
CA LYS A 5 45.43 39.50 -29.52
C LYS A 5 45.80 39.18 -28.07
N ILE A 6 45.16 38.15 -27.51
CA ILE A 6 45.57 37.55 -26.24
C ILE A 6 47.00 37.02 -26.46
N THR A 7 47.97 37.54 -25.71
CA THR A 7 49.35 37.05 -25.74
C THR A 7 49.37 35.58 -25.33
N LYS A 8 50.13 34.73 -26.04
CA LYS A 8 50.18 33.26 -25.84
C LYS A 8 50.23 32.83 -24.36
N TRP A 9 50.95 33.58 -23.51
CA TRP A 9 51.01 33.35 -22.06
C TRP A 9 49.63 33.46 -21.37
N LYS A 10 48.84 34.50 -21.67
CA LYS A 10 47.50 34.65 -21.08
C LYS A 10 46.56 33.50 -21.46
N SER A 11 46.67 32.98 -22.69
CA SER A 11 45.95 31.76 -23.10
C SER A 11 46.41 30.51 -22.35
N ILE A 12 47.71 30.38 -22.08
CA ILE A 12 48.27 29.27 -21.29
C ILE A 12 47.76 29.32 -19.83
N VAL A 13 47.73 30.51 -19.22
CA VAL A 13 47.22 30.70 -17.85
C VAL A 13 45.73 30.38 -17.78
N VAL A 14 44.93 30.83 -18.75
CA VAL A 14 43.50 30.49 -18.80
C VAL A 14 43.29 28.98 -18.97
N ALA A 15 44.06 28.32 -19.85
CA ALA A 15 43.99 26.87 -20.01
C ALA A 15 44.37 26.12 -18.72
N LEU A 16 45.41 26.56 -18.02
CA LEU A 16 45.82 26.00 -16.73
C LEU A 16 44.74 26.16 -15.64
N VAL A 17 44.09 27.32 -15.55
CA VAL A 17 43.00 27.54 -14.60
C VAL A 17 41.80 26.65 -14.92
N LEU A 18 41.45 26.45 -16.19
CA LEU A 18 40.39 25.54 -16.59
C LEU A 18 40.72 24.08 -16.27
N ILE A 19 41.97 23.65 -16.50
CA ILE A 19 42.43 22.31 -16.14
C ILE A 19 42.41 22.12 -14.63
N LEU A 20 42.90 23.08 -13.84
CA LEU A 20 42.86 23.01 -12.38
C LEU A 20 41.43 23.01 -11.84
N GLY A 21 40.54 23.81 -12.44
CA GLY A 21 39.11 23.79 -12.13
C GLY A 21 38.46 22.45 -12.42
N PHE A 22 38.79 21.84 -13.56
CA PHE A 22 38.30 20.51 -13.94
C PHE A 22 38.83 19.42 -13.00
N VAL A 23 40.13 19.42 -12.69
CA VAL A 23 40.75 18.47 -11.75
C VAL A 23 40.15 18.63 -10.34
N GLY A 24 39.99 19.87 -9.87
CA GLY A 24 39.36 20.16 -8.58
C GLY A 24 37.91 19.66 -8.52
N TYR A 25 37.13 19.92 -9.57
CA TYR A 25 35.77 19.40 -9.70
C TYR A 25 35.74 17.87 -9.72
N TYR A 26 36.62 17.23 -10.49
CA TYR A 26 36.70 15.76 -10.60
C TYR A 26 37.04 15.10 -9.25
N ILE A 27 38.00 15.67 -8.51
CA ILE A 27 38.35 15.18 -7.16
C ILE A 27 37.17 15.36 -6.20
N TRP A 28 36.51 16.52 -6.23
CA TRP A 28 35.35 16.79 -5.40
C TRP A 28 34.18 15.84 -5.71
N ASP A 29 33.84 15.64 -6.99
CA ASP A 29 32.80 14.73 -7.47
C ASP A 29 33.07 13.29 -7.03
N ASN A 30 34.30 12.79 -7.21
CA ASN A 30 34.67 11.45 -6.74
C ASN A 30 34.61 11.31 -5.22
N CYS A 31 34.97 12.34 -4.46
CA CYS A 31 34.85 12.34 -3.01
C CYS A 31 33.37 12.28 -2.57
N GLN A 32 32.48 13.01 -3.27
CA GLN A 32 31.04 12.95 -3.01
C GLN A 32 30.48 11.56 -3.35
N LYS A 33 30.86 10.97 -4.49
CA LYS A 33 30.46 9.60 -4.85
C LYS A 33 30.94 8.58 -3.83
N ALA A 34 32.18 8.68 -3.36
CA ALA A 34 32.72 7.78 -2.34
C ALA A 34 31.92 7.91 -1.01
N LYS A 35 31.63 9.13 -0.57
CA LYS A 35 30.79 9.38 0.62
C LYS A 35 29.37 8.84 0.45
N PHE A 36 28.78 8.99 -0.74
CA PHE A 36 27.46 8.43 -1.03
C PHE A 36 27.49 6.90 -0.94
N GLN A 37 28.49 6.25 -1.54
CA GLN A 37 28.64 4.80 -1.48
C GLN A 37 28.86 4.30 -0.04
N GLU A 38 29.66 5.01 0.76
CA GLU A 38 29.85 4.70 2.18
C GLU A 38 28.55 4.86 2.99
N ASN A 39 27.81 5.94 2.74
CA ASN A 39 26.61 6.27 3.51
C ASN A 39 25.37 5.47 3.07
N TYR A 40 25.25 5.09 1.81
CA TYR A 40 24.02 4.54 1.23
C TYR A 40 24.23 3.26 0.41
N GLY A 41 25.37 3.11 -0.27
CA GLY A 41 25.64 1.98 -1.17
C GLY A 41 25.68 0.60 -0.49
N GLN A 42 25.78 0.57 0.84
CA GLN A 42 25.70 -0.67 1.63
C GLN A 42 24.26 -1.17 1.85
N TYR A 43 23.23 -0.38 1.55
CA TYR A 43 21.83 -0.76 1.78
C TYR A 43 21.20 -1.26 0.48
N THR A 44 21.15 -2.58 0.31
CA THR A 44 20.59 -3.21 -0.90
C THR A 44 19.08 -3.44 -0.81
N TYR A 45 18.45 -3.16 0.32
CA TYR A 45 17.02 -3.39 0.49
C TYR A 45 16.32 -2.20 1.15
N TYR A 46 15.64 -1.40 0.33
CA TYR A 46 15.00 -0.16 0.75
C TYR A 46 13.53 -0.08 0.34
N VAL A 47 12.67 0.16 1.32
CA VAL A 47 11.25 0.47 1.15
C VAL A 47 10.99 1.83 1.81
N PRO A 48 10.52 2.85 1.07
CA PRO A 48 10.27 4.16 1.63
C PRO A 48 9.06 4.19 2.56
N GLU A 49 8.99 5.20 3.43
CA GLU A 49 7.77 5.46 4.18
C GLU A 49 6.67 5.99 3.26
N TYR A 50 5.45 5.48 3.44
CA TYR A 50 4.24 5.97 2.80
C TYR A 50 3.31 6.59 3.84
N ARG A 51 2.62 7.67 3.46
CA ARG A 51 1.57 8.29 4.26
C ARG A 51 0.24 8.19 3.50
N PRO A 52 -0.86 7.84 4.18
CA PRO A 52 -2.17 7.87 3.56
C PRO A 52 -2.60 9.32 3.27
N ASN A 53 -3.04 9.58 2.05
CA ASN A 53 -3.81 10.76 1.68
C ASN A 53 -5.25 10.29 1.43
N TYR A 54 -6.22 10.89 2.11
CA TYR A 54 -7.59 10.37 2.16
C TYR A 54 -8.65 11.45 2.26
N LYS A 55 -9.88 11.10 1.86
CA LYS A 55 -11.09 11.90 2.04
C LYS A 55 -12.31 11.02 2.27
N PHE A 56 -13.19 11.46 3.16
CA PHE A 56 -14.48 10.82 3.38
C PHE A 56 -15.47 11.15 2.26
N PHE A 57 -16.44 10.26 2.09
CA PHE A 57 -17.54 10.37 1.17
C PHE A 57 -18.84 9.84 1.81
N GLU A 58 -19.98 10.38 1.38
CA GLU A 58 -21.33 9.97 1.84
C GLU A 58 -21.50 9.95 3.37
N GLY A 59 -21.07 11.02 4.04
CA GLY A 59 -21.22 11.17 5.49
C GLY A 59 -20.44 10.11 6.28
N GLU A 60 -19.14 9.99 6.01
CA GLU A 60 -18.21 9.04 6.65
C GLU A 60 -18.52 7.56 6.41
N LYS A 61 -19.34 7.23 5.42
CA LYS A 61 -19.62 5.82 5.06
C LYS A 61 -18.57 5.19 4.16
N ALA A 62 -17.81 6.01 3.43
CA ALA A 62 -16.72 5.56 2.57
C ALA A 62 -15.51 6.48 2.69
N ILE A 63 -14.32 5.92 2.42
CA ILE A 63 -13.05 6.65 2.42
C ILE A 63 -12.32 6.41 1.11
N PHE A 64 -12.09 7.47 0.35
CA PHE A 64 -11.17 7.48 -0.78
C PHE A 64 -9.77 7.68 -0.25
N TYR A 65 -8.80 6.90 -0.72
CA TYR A 65 -7.41 7.11 -0.35
C TYR A 65 -6.42 6.66 -1.40
N ASN A 66 -5.20 7.16 -1.28
CA ASN A 66 -4.00 6.73 -1.96
C ASN A 66 -2.81 6.83 -1.00
N TRP A 67 -1.66 6.32 -1.44
CA TRP A 67 -0.42 6.35 -0.69
C TRP A 67 0.55 7.36 -1.30
N GLU A 68 1.09 8.23 -0.45
CA GLU A 68 2.10 9.21 -0.85
C GLU A 68 3.44 8.87 -0.19
N VAL A 69 4.49 8.80 -1.00
CA VAL A 69 5.86 8.65 -0.48
C VAL A 69 6.21 9.86 0.37
N VAL A 70 6.67 9.61 1.60
CA VAL A 70 7.19 10.66 2.47
C VAL A 70 8.52 11.15 1.90
N LYS A 71 8.53 12.39 1.42
CA LYS A 71 9.72 13.01 0.83
C LYS A 71 10.70 13.40 1.94
N SER A 72 11.84 12.72 1.98
CA SER A 72 12.95 13.00 2.88
C SER A 72 14.26 13.03 2.10
N GLU A 73 15.32 13.57 2.71
CA GLU A 73 16.66 13.51 2.12
C GLU A 73 17.10 12.07 1.90
N GLU A 74 16.92 11.20 2.90
CA GLU A 74 17.23 9.77 2.79
C GLU A 74 16.45 9.10 1.65
N GLN A 75 15.16 9.38 1.50
CA GLN A 75 14.36 8.82 0.41
C GLN A 75 14.90 9.24 -0.95
N ARG A 76 15.31 10.52 -1.09
CA ARG A 76 15.92 11.02 -2.32
C ARG A 76 17.25 10.32 -2.61
N GLU A 77 18.14 10.21 -1.62
CA GLU A 77 19.44 9.56 -1.82
C GLU A 77 19.28 8.06 -2.13
N MET A 78 18.39 7.35 -1.43
CA MET A 78 18.13 5.93 -1.65
C MET A 78 17.51 5.61 -3.01
N THR A 79 16.82 6.57 -3.66
CA THR A 79 16.33 6.35 -5.04
C THR A 79 17.45 6.20 -6.09
N ALA A 80 18.67 6.65 -5.77
CA ALA A 80 19.83 6.48 -6.63
C ALA A 80 20.61 5.17 -6.35
N VAL A 81 20.25 4.44 -5.30
CA VAL A 81 20.83 3.14 -4.96
C VAL A 81 20.03 2.03 -5.65
N GLU A 82 20.73 1.02 -6.18
CA GLU A 82 20.08 -0.20 -6.67
C GLU A 82 19.53 -0.98 -5.47
N SER A 83 18.21 -1.13 -5.41
CA SER A 83 17.49 -1.81 -4.33
C SER A 83 16.86 -3.09 -4.87
N GLU A 84 17.06 -4.19 -4.15
CA GLU A 84 16.43 -5.48 -4.40
C GLU A 84 14.94 -5.51 -4.00
N ALA A 85 14.48 -4.52 -3.23
CA ALA A 85 13.10 -4.46 -2.77
C ALA A 85 12.15 -4.14 -3.92
N VAL A 86 11.04 -4.87 -4.00
CA VAL A 86 9.94 -4.61 -4.92
C VAL A 86 8.82 -3.91 -4.15
N PRO A 87 8.60 -2.59 -4.33
CA PRO A 87 7.76 -1.77 -3.45
C PRO A 87 6.33 -2.31 -3.22
N ASN A 88 5.71 -2.89 -4.25
CA ASN A 88 4.34 -3.41 -4.19
C ASN A 88 4.22 -4.77 -3.47
N TYR A 89 5.30 -5.54 -3.39
CA TYR A 89 5.30 -6.87 -2.77
C TYR A 89 6.00 -6.90 -1.41
N ASP A 90 6.89 -5.95 -1.16
CA ASP A 90 7.77 -5.91 0.01
C ASP A 90 7.34 -4.89 1.06
N SER A 91 6.31 -4.11 0.76
CA SER A 91 5.63 -3.23 1.70
C SER A 91 4.19 -3.67 1.89
N ILE A 92 3.76 -3.88 3.14
CA ILE A 92 2.34 -3.75 3.46
C ILE A 92 1.95 -2.28 3.28
N MET A 93 0.85 -2.02 2.57
CA MET A 93 0.22 -0.71 2.37
C MET A 93 -1.29 -0.93 2.28
N THR A 94 -1.95 -1.05 3.43
CA THR A 94 -3.35 -1.48 3.49
C THR A 94 -4.17 -0.56 4.38
N PHE A 95 -5.45 -0.45 4.05
CA PHE A 95 -6.46 0.12 4.92
C PHE A 95 -7.53 -0.94 5.21
N GLY A 96 -7.90 -1.06 6.47
CA GLY A 96 -8.93 -2.00 6.88
C GLY A 96 -9.33 -1.77 8.33
N HIS A 97 -10.61 -1.95 8.63
CA HIS A 97 -11.14 -1.90 10.00
C HIS A 97 -10.77 -0.64 10.80
N GLY A 98 -10.61 0.50 10.10
CA GLY A 98 -10.26 1.79 10.70
C GLY A 98 -8.75 2.03 10.89
N TYR A 99 -7.88 1.23 10.26
CA TYR A 99 -6.42 1.39 10.35
C TYR A 99 -5.81 1.47 8.97
N PHE A 100 -4.95 2.47 8.74
CA PHE A 100 -3.94 2.41 7.69
C PHE A 100 -2.66 1.83 8.26
N VAL A 101 -2.02 0.92 7.54
CA VAL A 101 -0.75 0.32 7.96
C VAL A 101 0.23 0.34 6.79
N ASN A 102 1.44 0.83 7.06
CA ASN A 102 2.57 0.70 6.15
C ASN A 102 3.85 0.22 6.86
N SER A 103 4.62 -0.61 6.18
CA SER A 103 5.97 -1.00 6.61
C SER A 103 6.99 -0.27 5.77
N TYR A 104 8.10 0.14 6.38
CA TYR A 104 9.21 0.75 5.66
C TYR A 104 10.52 0.40 6.32
N MET A 105 11.58 0.29 5.52
CA MET A 105 12.84 -0.26 5.98
C MET A 105 14.01 0.19 5.12
N LYS A 106 15.18 0.18 5.74
CA LYS A 106 16.47 0.34 5.08
C LYS A 106 17.41 -0.70 5.66
N LEU A 107 17.70 -1.71 4.86
CA LEU A 107 18.46 -2.89 5.26
C LEU A 107 19.59 -3.14 4.26
N LYS A 108 20.66 -3.77 4.74
CA LYS A 108 21.82 -4.17 3.94
C LYS A 108 21.63 -5.52 3.24
N ASN A 109 20.64 -6.29 3.68
CA ASN A 109 20.30 -7.58 3.10
C ASN A 109 18.78 -7.71 3.04
N ASN A 110 18.31 -8.46 2.06
CA ASN A 110 16.90 -8.76 1.88
C ASN A 110 16.40 -9.71 3.00
N PRO A 111 15.38 -9.32 3.80
CA PRO A 111 14.86 -10.13 4.89
C PRO A 111 14.08 -11.37 4.42
N LYS A 112 13.72 -11.46 3.12
CA LYS A 112 13.07 -12.63 2.51
C LYS A 112 14.08 -13.62 1.93
N GLN A 113 15.24 -13.15 1.44
CA GLN A 113 16.26 -14.01 0.84
C GLN A 113 17.23 -14.57 1.90
N SER A 114 16.76 -15.63 2.54
CA SER A 114 17.55 -16.66 3.21
C SER A 114 18.13 -16.32 4.60
N LEU A 115 17.71 -17.15 5.56
CA LEU A 115 18.49 -18.03 6.45
C LEU A 115 20.01 -17.79 6.68
N TYR A 116 20.76 -17.30 5.68
CA TYR A 116 22.21 -17.08 5.76
C TYR A 116 22.62 -15.61 5.92
N ASP A 117 22.00 -14.67 5.18
CA ASP A 117 22.47 -13.27 5.12
C ASP A 117 21.68 -12.35 6.05
N PHE A 118 20.35 -12.52 6.11
CA PHE A 118 19.49 -11.81 7.05
C PHE A 118 19.06 -12.72 8.20
N ASN A 119 19.97 -12.91 9.16
CA ASN A 119 19.76 -13.83 10.27
C ASN A 119 19.97 -13.15 11.64
N ARG A 120 19.40 -11.94 11.78
CA ARG A 120 19.58 -11.09 12.94
C ARG A 120 18.30 -10.37 13.30
N ASN A 121 18.09 -10.16 14.59
CA ASN A 121 17.02 -9.31 15.11
C ASN A 121 17.57 -8.04 15.78
N VAL A 122 18.86 -7.76 15.64
CA VAL A 122 19.52 -6.51 16.02
C VAL A 122 19.91 -5.81 14.73
N PRO A 123 19.47 -4.57 14.48
CA PRO A 123 19.85 -3.84 13.27
C PRO A 123 21.35 -3.52 13.29
N GLU A 124 21.99 -3.59 12.13
CA GLU A 124 23.31 -3.03 11.97
C GLU A 124 23.28 -1.50 11.92
N LYS A 125 24.45 -0.86 11.94
CA LYS A 125 24.57 0.60 11.93
C LYS A 125 23.79 1.20 10.74
N GLY A 126 22.83 2.05 11.08
CA GLY A 126 21.98 2.79 10.15
C GLY A 126 20.86 1.96 9.51
N GLU A 127 20.72 0.68 9.84
CA GLU A 127 19.55 -0.10 9.46
C GLU A 127 18.33 0.24 10.33
N TYR A 128 17.15 0.12 9.74
CA TYR A 128 15.90 0.14 10.48
C TYR A 128 14.82 -0.65 9.74
N TRP A 129 13.84 -1.12 10.50
CA TRP A 129 12.58 -1.64 9.98
C TRP A 129 11.46 -1.20 10.91
N ARG A 130 10.50 -0.45 10.35
CA ARG A 130 9.41 0.20 11.06
C ARG A 130 8.05 -0.23 10.52
N LEU A 131 7.08 -0.30 11.41
CA LEU A 131 5.66 -0.40 11.09
C LEU A 131 4.98 0.88 11.54
N ALA A 132 4.50 1.69 10.59
CA ALA A 132 3.67 2.84 10.88
C ALA A 132 2.20 2.43 10.81
N VAL A 133 1.47 2.78 11.87
CA VAL A 133 0.06 2.47 12.05
C VAL A 133 -0.68 3.78 12.26
N TYR A 134 -1.67 4.05 11.43
CA TYR A 134 -2.54 5.21 11.56
C TYR A 134 -3.95 4.73 11.88
N LYS A 135 -4.39 4.99 13.11
CA LYS A 135 -5.73 4.66 13.57
C LYS A 135 -6.68 5.81 13.29
N LEU A 136 -7.82 5.49 12.69
CA LEU A 136 -8.87 6.46 12.45
C LEU A 136 -9.64 6.73 13.76
N VAL A 137 -9.66 7.98 14.19
CA VAL A 137 -10.38 8.48 15.38
C VAL A 137 -11.24 9.66 14.93
N GLY A 138 -12.52 9.38 14.66
CA GLY A 138 -13.37 10.30 13.91
C GLY A 138 -12.80 10.54 12.51
N GLU A 139 -12.69 11.79 12.10
CA GLU A 139 -12.13 12.15 10.80
C GLU A 139 -10.60 12.28 10.77
N LYS A 140 -9.90 11.96 11.87
CA LYS A 140 -8.45 12.18 12.00
C LYS A 140 -7.70 10.87 12.18
N LEU A 141 -6.41 10.92 11.86
CA LEU A 141 -5.48 9.80 12.07
C LEU A 141 -4.59 10.04 13.28
N GLU A 142 -4.60 9.07 14.20
CA GLU A 142 -3.59 8.95 15.25
C GLU A 142 -2.47 8.01 14.78
N ARG A 143 -1.25 8.54 14.66
CA ARG A 143 -0.08 7.77 14.21
C ARG A 143 0.65 7.14 15.39
N LYS A 144 0.93 5.84 15.28
CA LYS A 144 1.90 5.11 16.08
C LYS A 144 2.96 4.50 15.16
N GLU A 145 4.14 4.27 15.69
CA GLU A 145 5.23 3.63 14.98
C GLU A 145 5.89 2.59 15.87
N PHE A 146 6.13 1.42 15.30
CA PHE A 146 6.75 0.30 15.99
C PHE A 146 8.06 -0.11 15.32
N ASP A 147 9.05 -0.43 16.15
CA ASP A 147 10.35 -0.95 15.73
C ASP A 147 10.28 -2.48 15.61
N ILE A 148 10.36 -3.01 14.38
CA ILE A 148 10.20 -4.44 14.15
C ILE A 148 11.27 -5.24 14.87
N PHE A 149 12.53 -4.82 14.78
CA PHE A 149 13.65 -5.49 15.44
C PHE A 149 13.45 -5.53 16.96
N LYS A 150 13.04 -4.42 17.57
CA LYS A 150 12.76 -4.35 19.01
C LYS A 150 11.57 -5.22 19.41
N MET A 151 10.48 -5.21 18.63
CA MET A 151 9.31 -6.04 18.90
C MET A 151 9.66 -7.52 18.88
N VAL A 152 10.37 -7.98 17.84
CA VAL A 152 10.80 -9.39 17.74
C VAL A 152 11.71 -9.76 18.90
N ARG A 153 12.73 -8.95 19.23
CA ARG A 153 13.61 -9.24 20.38
C ARG A 153 12.89 -9.30 21.72
N SER A 154 11.85 -8.47 21.88
CA SER A 154 11.06 -8.42 23.13
C SER A 154 10.10 -9.60 23.24
N PHE A 155 9.63 -10.12 22.11
CA PHE A 155 8.80 -11.32 22.04
C PHE A 155 9.64 -12.59 22.24
N ASP A 156 10.66 -12.77 21.41
CA ASP A 156 11.62 -13.87 21.51
C ASP A 156 12.95 -13.49 20.81
N ASN A 157 14.01 -13.36 21.61
CA ASN A 157 15.33 -12.98 21.10
C ASN A 157 16.00 -14.06 20.24
N SER A 158 15.48 -15.28 20.19
CA SER A 158 15.95 -16.34 19.30
C SER A 158 15.37 -16.25 17.89
N LEU A 159 14.36 -15.41 17.65
CA LEU A 159 13.68 -15.26 16.36
C LEU A 159 14.20 -14.07 15.55
N VAL A 160 13.99 -14.11 14.23
CA VAL A 160 14.37 -13.12 13.23
C VAL A 160 13.14 -12.75 12.39
N PRO A 161 12.87 -11.45 12.14
CA PRO A 161 11.80 -11.05 11.23
C PRO A 161 12.18 -11.30 9.77
N SER A 162 11.24 -11.79 8.97
CA SER A 162 11.45 -11.97 7.52
C SER A 162 10.49 -11.17 6.66
N GLU A 163 9.21 -11.11 7.04
CA GLU A 163 8.20 -10.40 6.26
C GLU A 163 7.05 -9.95 7.16
N ILE A 164 6.46 -8.79 6.85
CA ILE A 164 5.12 -8.44 7.32
C ILE A 164 4.19 -8.67 6.14
N GLU A 165 3.31 -9.67 6.24
CA GLU A 165 2.53 -10.14 5.11
C GLU A 165 1.59 -9.04 4.62
N SER A 166 1.55 -8.85 3.30
CA SER A 166 0.68 -7.86 2.63
C SER A 166 -0.79 -8.29 2.52
N THR A 167 -1.18 -9.38 3.17
CA THR A 167 -2.53 -10.00 3.08
C THR A 167 -3.64 -9.21 3.79
N GLY A 168 -3.34 -8.02 4.31
CA GLY A 168 -4.32 -7.12 4.92
C GLY A 168 -4.34 -7.14 6.45
N ILE A 169 -5.42 -6.62 7.03
CA ILE A 169 -5.61 -6.51 8.47
C ILE A 169 -6.59 -7.58 8.94
N TRP A 170 -6.20 -8.31 9.98
CA TRP A 170 -6.97 -9.40 10.55
C TRP A 170 -7.68 -8.94 11.83
N ILE A 171 -8.90 -9.45 12.07
CA ILE A 171 -9.62 -9.23 13.33
C ILE A 171 -9.66 -10.53 14.13
N ASP A 172 -9.35 -10.42 15.43
CA ASP A 172 -9.72 -11.46 16.40
C ASP A 172 -11.19 -11.31 16.80
N ILE A 173 -11.97 -12.35 16.56
CA ILE A 173 -13.41 -12.36 16.86
C ILE A 173 -13.70 -12.21 18.36
N SER A 174 -12.80 -12.70 19.21
CA SER A 174 -12.99 -12.80 20.66
C SER A 174 -12.90 -11.44 21.34
N HIS A 175 -11.97 -10.61 20.85
CA HIS A 175 -11.61 -9.34 21.48
C HIS A 175 -11.75 -8.13 20.54
N GLN A 176 -12.13 -8.37 19.28
CA GLN A 176 -12.21 -7.35 18.22
C GLN A 176 -10.89 -6.58 18.05
N LYS A 177 -9.76 -7.19 18.39
CA LYS A 177 -8.42 -6.64 18.20
C LYS A 177 -7.98 -6.80 16.75
N LYS A 178 -7.15 -5.87 16.26
CA LYS A 178 -6.72 -5.79 14.86
C LYS A 178 -5.25 -6.09 14.77
N TYR A 179 -4.88 -6.88 13.77
CA TYR A 179 -3.53 -7.40 13.63
C TYR A 179 -3.05 -7.33 12.20
N VAL A 180 -1.73 -7.25 12.04
CA VAL A 180 -1.05 -7.65 10.80
C VAL A 180 -0.21 -8.89 11.07
N ARG A 181 -0.01 -9.72 10.06
CA ARG A 181 0.77 -10.93 10.20
C ARG A 181 2.25 -10.66 9.94
N ILE A 182 3.11 -11.27 10.75
CA ILE A 182 4.56 -11.22 10.60
C ILE A 182 5.12 -12.65 10.54
N LEU A 183 5.96 -12.92 9.55
CA LEU A 183 6.71 -14.17 9.45
C LEU A 183 8.02 -14.04 10.22
N LEU A 184 8.20 -14.95 11.17
CA LEU A 184 9.41 -15.07 11.99
C LEU A 184 10.03 -16.45 11.81
N HIS A 185 11.36 -16.54 11.88
CA HIS A 185 12.08 -17.80 11.89
C HIS A 185 13.18 -17.82 12.98
N PRO A 186 13.61 -19.00 13.45
CA PRO A 186 14.75 -19.11 14.36
C PRO A 186 16.04 -18.59 13.74
N LYS A 187 16.92 -18.05 14.58
CA LYS A 187 18.30 -17.74 14.20
C LYS A 187 19.01 -18.99 13.68
N HIS A 188 19.68 -18.87 12.56
CA HIS A 188 20.43 -19.92 11.86
C HIS A 188 19.55 -21.10 11.44
N SER A 189 18.25 -20.85 11.23
CA SER A 189 17.40 -21.82 10.56
C SER A 189 18.03 -22.21 9.21
N LYS A 190 17.76 -23.44 8.77
CA LYS A 190 18.28 -24.00 7.52
C LYS A 190 17.16 -24.47 6.59
N LYS A 191 15.89 -24.23 6.96
CA LYS A 191 14.71 -24.73 6.26
C LYS A 191 13.61 -23.67 6.22
N ASP A 192 13.03 -23.45 5.05
CA ASP A 192 11.91 -22.52 4.87
C ASP A 192 10.64 -22.95 5.62
N GLU A 193 10.54 -24.20 6.05
CA GLU A 193 9.44 -24.71 6.89
C GLU A 193 9.47 -24.14 8.33
N ASP A 194 10.59 -23.56 8.74
CA ASP A 194 10.76 -22.98 10.09
C ASP A 194 10.11 -21.60 10.21
N TYR A 195 9.67 -21.00 9.10
CA TYR A 195 8.97 -19.73 9.12
C TYR A 195 7.57 -19.95 9.70
N LYS A 196 7.28 -19.23 10.78
CA LYS A 196 6.00 -19.29 11.47
C LYS A 196 5.33 -17.92 11.47
N VAL A 197 4.03 -17.97 11.24
CA VAL A 197 3.14 -16.82 11.29
C VAL A 197 2.93 -16.41 12.74
N HIS A 198 3.09 -15.13 12.98
CA HIS A 198 2.74 -14.45 14.23
C HIS A 198 1.89 -13.22 13.90
N PHE A 199 1.33 -12.59 14.93
CA PHE A 199 0.45 -11.43 14.77
C PHE A 199 0.99 -10.25 15.55
N ILE A 200 1.05 -9.08 14.93
CA ILE A 200 1.37 -7.81 15.59
C ILE A 200 0.05 -7.12 15.93
N ASP A 201 -0.23 -6.91 17.21
CA ASP A 201 -1.34 -6.08 17.69
C ASP A 201 -1.13 -4.62 17.25
N LEU A 202 -2.05 -4.07 16.48
CA LEU A 202 -1.93 -2.72 15.90
C LEU A 202 -2.09 -1.59 16.93
N ASP A 203 -2.72 -1.84 18.08
CA ASP A 203 -2.87 -0.85 19.13
C ASP A 203 -1.68 -0.85 20.09
N GLU A 204 -1.13 -2.03 20.40
CA GLU A 204 -0.10 -2.23 21.43
C GLU A 204 1.32 -2.40 20.87
N GLY A 205 1.48 -2.85 19.63
CA GLY A 205 2.79 -3.23 19.07
C GLY A 205 3.37 -4.47 19.75
N LYS A 206 2.51 -5.39 20.19
CA LYS A 206 2.90 -6.66 20.80
C LYS A 206 2.76 -7.79 19.79
N ILE A 207 3.76 -8.66 19.72
CA ILE A 207 3.70 -9.89 18.92
C ILE A 207 3.01 -11.00 19.74
N LEU A 208 2.10 -11.72 19.09
CA LEU A 208 1.39 -12.87 19.62
C LEU A 208 1.60 -14.09 18.71
N PRO A 209 1.70 -15.31 19.27
CA PRO A 209 1.73 -16.53 18.49
C PRO A 209 0.37 -16.81 17.84
N ALA A 210 0.35 -17.55 16.73
CA ALA A 210 -0.87 -17.76 15.94
C ALA A 210 -2.01 -18.45 16.70
N ASN A 211 -1.71 -19.30 17.68
CA ASN A 211 -2.71 -19.99 18.50
C ASN A 211 -3.43 -19.08 19.51
N GLU A 212 -2.91 -17.87 19.77
CA GLU A 212 -3.56 -16.89 20.64
C GLU A 212 -4.54 -15.97 19.89
N VAL A 213 -4.53 -15.97 18.55
CA VAL A 213 -5.40 -15.13 17.73
C VAL A 213 -6.46 -15.98 17.04
N LYS A 214 -7.73 -15.77 17.40
CA LYS A 214 -8.86 -16.46 16.78
C LYS A 214 -9.44 -15.61 15.65
N THR A 215 -9.01 -15.89 14.43
CA THR A 215 -9.57 -15.27 13.23
C THR A 215 -10.72 -16.15 12.69
N GLU A 216 -11.87 -15.57 12.37
CA GLU A 216 -12.84 -16.26 11.51
C GLU A 216 -12.38 -16.20 10.04
N GLY A 217 -12.76 -17.20 9.25
CA GLY A 217 -12.79 -17.05 7.81
C GLY A 217 -13.84 -15.99 7.48
N VAL A 218 -13.52 -15.07 6.57
CA VAL A 218 -14.42 -13.98 6.13
C VAL A 218 -15.85 -14.52 5.94
N SER A 219 -16.78 -14.15 6.83
CA SER A 219 -18.18 -14.53 6.66
C SER A 219 -18.76 -13.66 5.54
N ASN A 220 -18.92 -14.26 4.36
CA ASN A 220 -19.44 -13.60 3.16
C ASN A 220 -20.98 -13.47 3.18
N GLN A 221 -21.58 -13.38 4.37
CA GLN A 221 -23.03 -13.28 4.47
C GLN A 221 -23.48 -11.99 3.77
N ASN A 222 -24.38 -12.15 2.80
CA ASN A 222 -25.05 -11.04 2.12
C ASN A 222 -24.16 -10.16 1.19
N ASN A 223 -23.17 -10.73 0.51
CA ASN A 223 -22.37 -10.02 -0.49
C ASN A 223 -22.95 -10.18 -1.92
N PHE A 224 -23.88 -9.29 -2.30
CA PHE A 224 -24.45 -9.30 -3.66
C PHE A 224 -23.40 -9.05 -4.75
N VAL A 225 -22.31 -8.33 -4.46
CA VAL A 225 -21.27 -7.99 -5.44
C VAL A 225 -20.62 -9.25 -6.00
N SER A 226 -20.36 -10.25 -5.15
CA SER A 226 -19.75 -11.52 -5.52
C SER A 226 -20.75 -12.65 -5.81
N TYR A 227 -22.00 -12.52 -5.36
CA TYR A 227 -23.04 -13.55 -5.55
C TYR A 227 -23.93 -13.32 -6.77
N THR A 228 -23.81 -12.16 -7.41
CA THR A 228 -24.46 -11.82 -8.68
C THR A 228 -23.40 -11.57 -9.75
N SER A 229 -23.83 -11.31 -11.00
CA SER A 229 -22.90 -10.89 -12.05
C SER A 229 -22.44 -9.42 -11.93
N PHE A 230 -22.73 -8.73 -10.83
CA PHE A 230 -22.40 -7.31 -10.64
C PHE A 230 -20.89 -7.05 -10.77
N HIS A 231 -20.04 -7.76 -10.01
CA HIS A 231 -18.59 -7.65 -10.14
C HIS A 231 -18.12 -7.95 -11.57
N ASP A 232 -18.57 -9.06 -12.15
CA ASP A 232 -18.18 -9.51 -13.48
C ASP A 232 -18.53 -8.50 -14.59
N ASN A 233 -19.64 -7.78 -14.43
CA ASN A 233 -20.05 -6.74 -15.37
C ASN A 233 -19.17 -5.49 -15.28
N LEU A 234 -18.70 -5.15 -14.08
CA LEU A 234 -17.90 -3.95 -13.83
C LEU A 234 -16.42 -4.16 -14.15
N ILE A 235 -15.86 -5.33 -13.82
CA ILE A 235 -14.46 -5.64 -14.11
C ILE A 235 -14.17 -5.66 -15.60
N LYS A 236 -15.14 -6.10 -16.43
CA LYS A 236 -15.06 -6.01 -17.91
C LYS A 236 -14.97 -4.57 -18.42
N LYS A 237 -15.39 -3.59 -17.61
CA LYS A 237 -15.29 -2.16 -17.87
C LYS A 237 -14.09 -1.52 -17.12
N GLY A 238 -13.24 -2.35 -16.51
CA GLY A 238 -12.02 -1.96 -15.78
C GLY A 238 -12.28 -1.35 -14.39
N VAL A 239 -13.47 -1.55 -13.81
CA VAL A 239 -13.78 -1.11 -12.44
C VAL A 239 -13.85 -2.34 -11.54
N ILE A 240 -12.97 -2.40 -10.54
CA ILE A 240 -12.96 -3.45 -9.52
C ILE A 240 -13.91 -3.01 -8.41
N VAL A 241 -14.85 -3.88 -8.02
CA VAL A 241 -15.73 -3.65 -6.86
C VAL A 241 -15.82 -4.93 -6.04
N SER A 242 -15.73 -4.80 -4.73
CA SER A 242 -15.99 -5.84 -3.75
C SER A 242 -17.03 -5.35 -2.73
N TYR A 243 -17.28 -6.13 -1.68
CA TYR A 243 -18.13 -5.71 -0.57
C TYR A 243 -17.44 -4.74 0.39
N ILE A 244 -16.10 -4.63 0.34
CA ILE A 244 -15.31 -3.74 1.20
C ILE A 244 -14.69 -2.56 0.45
N ASP A 245 -14.53 -2.65 -0.87
CA ASP A 245 -13.83 -1.62 -1.64
C ASP A 245 -14.30 -1.51 -3.09
N ALA A 246 -13.86 -0.44 -3.73
CA ALA A 246 -13.91 -0.26 -5.17
C ALA A 246 -12.69 0.50 -5.68
N GLY A 247 -12.33 0.30 -6.93
CA GLY A 247 -11.17 0.92 -7.57
C GLY A 247 -11.11 0.66 -9.06
N LEU A 248 -9.95 0.95 -9.64
CA LEU A 248 -9.68 0.73 -11.06
C LEU A 248 -8.77 -0.48 -11.23
N SER A 249 -8.96 -1.24 -12.31
CA SER A 249 -8.00 -2.26 -12.71
C SER A 249 -6.68 -1.63 -13.16
N GLU A 250 -5.59 -2.38 -13.06
CA GLU A 250 -4.25 -1.89 -13.44
C GLU A 250 -4.18 -1.47 -14.92
N ASP A 251 -4.98 -2.10 -15.78
CA ASP A 251 -5.10 -1.83 -17.21
C ASP A 251 -6.17 -0.77 -17.56
N TYR A 252 -6.81 -0.15 -16.56
CA TYR A 252 -7.84 0.87 -16.81
C TYR A 252 -7.25 2.08 -17.55
N PRO A 253 -7.79 2.46 -18.74
CA PRO A 253 -7.20 3.54 -19.53
C PRO A 253 -7.37 4.91 -18.85
N PRO A 254 -6.30 5.63 -18.48
CA PRO A 254 -6.39 6.87 -17.69
C PRO A 254 -7.21 7.99 -18.35
N GLU A 255 -7.27 8.02 -19.69
CA GLU A 255 -8.08 8.96 -20.46
C GLU A 255 -9.59 8.73 -20.29
N ASN A 256 -10.02 7.50 -19.99
CA ASN A 256 -11.42 7.22 -19.71
C ASN A 256 -11.85 7.79 -18.37
N LEU A 257 -10.93 7.86 -17.38
CA LEU A 257 -11.23 8.44 -16.06
C LEU A 257 -11.67 9.91 -16.18
N LYS A 258 -11.16 10.66 -17.17
CA LYS A 258 -11.52 12.07 -17.40
C LYS A 258 -13.00 12.26 -17.80
N LYS A 259 -13.68 11.22 -18.26
CA LYS A 259 -15.08 11.25 -18.70
C LYS A 259 -16.07 10.92 -17.59
N THR A 260 -15.57 10.58 -16.40
CA THR A 260 -16.37 10.04 -15.30
C THR A 260 -17.06 11.11 -14.47
N VAL A 261 -18.08 10.72 -13.70
CA VAL A 261 -18.70 11.57 -12.69
C VAL A 261 -17.67 12.04 -11.65
N LEU A 262 -16.73 11.15 -11.26
CA LEU A 262 -15.63 11.48 -10.34
C LEU A 262 -14.83 12.68 -10.84
N ALA A 263 -14.37 12.64 -12.10
CA ALA A 263 -13.57 13.73 -12.68
C ALA A 263 -14.34 15.06 -12.78
N LYS A 264 -15.64 14.99 -13.07
CA LYS A 264 -16.48 16.18 -13.29
C LYS A 264 -16.90 16.86 -12.00
N ASN A 265 -17.33 16.06 -11.00
CA ASN A 265 -18.02 16.57 -9.82
C ASN A 265 -17.17 16.51 -8.56
N TYR A 266 -16.11 15.70 -8.54
CA TYR A 266 -15.30 15.43 -7.34
C TYR A 266 -13.79 15.51 -7.64
N PRO A 267 -13.27 16.69 -8.01
CA PRO A 267 -11.87 16.85 -8.45
C PRO A 267 -10.84 16.39 -7.41
N ASP A 268 -11.15 16.53 -6.12
CA ASP A 268 -10.25 16.07 -5.05
C ASP A 268 -10.21 14.54 -4.94
N LEU A 269 -11.37 13.87 -5.05
CA LEU A 269 -11.45 12.40 -5.03
C LEU A 269 -10.84 11.80 -6.31
N TYR A 270 -11.05 12.47 -7.44
CA TYR A 270 -10.40 12.16 -8.72
C TYR A 270 -8.88 12.15 -8.57
N LYS A 271 -8.30 13.18 -7.94
CA LYS A 271 -6.87 13.26 -7.70
C LYS A 271 -6.34 12.14 -6.80
N ILE A 272 -7.13 11.73 -5.79
CA ILE A 272 -6.80 10.61 -4.91
C ILE A 272 -6.77 9.29 -5.72
N ILE A 273 -7.81 8.99 -6.50
CA ILE A 273 -7.89 7.76 -7.30
C ILE A 273 -6.73 7.64 -8.32
N GLN A 274 -6.25 8.76 -8.86
CA GLN A 274 -5.08 8.76 -9.75
C GLN A 274 -3.75 8.47 -9.05
N GLY A 275 -3.73 8.54 -7.72
CA GLY A 275 -2.54 8.30 -6.92
C GLY A 275 -2.16 6.83 -6.80
N HIS A 276 -0.97 6.59 -6.26
CA HIS A 276 -0.47 5.23 -6.04
C HIS A 276 -1.37 4.47 -5.05
N GLY A 277 -1.90 3.31 -5.47
CA GLY A 277 -2.86 2.53 -4.69
C GLY A 277 -4.21 3.25 -4.49
N GLY A 278 -4.59 4.13 -5.40
CA GLY A 278 -5.81 4.91 -5.34
C GLY A 278 -7.08 4.05 -5.40
N GLN A 279 -7.86 4.04 -4.32
CA GLN A 279 -9.11 3.29 -4.23
C GLN A 279 -10.07 3.90 -3.20
N VAL A 280 -11.24 3.28 -3.04
CA VAL A 280 -12.22 3.63 -2.01
C VAL A 280 -12.59 2.40 -1.20
N THR A 281 -12.66 2.54 0.12
CA THR A 281 -13.11 1.48 1.04
C THR A 281 -14.41 1.90 1.72
N PHE A 282 -15.35 0.95 1.83
CA PHE A 282 -16.59 1.10 2.58
C PHE A 282 -16.34 0.88 4.07
N LEU A 283 -16.84 1.78 4.92
CA LEU A 283 -16.66 1.73 6.36
C LEU A 283 -17.80 1.01 7.09
N ASN A 284 -18.89 0.71 6.37
CA ASN A 284 -20.02 -0.02 6.92
C ASN A 284 -19.63 -1.48 7.20
N LYS A 285 -20.16 -2.04 8.29
CA LYS A 285 -19.97 -3.47 8.62
C LYS A 285 -20.73 -4.40 7.67
N THR A 286 -21.83 -3.91 7.11
CA THR A 286 -22.71 -4.64 6.18
C THR A 286 -22.75 -3.90 4.86
N THR A 287 -22.92 -4.65 3.77
CA THR A 287 -23.02 -4.10 2.43
C THR A 287 -24.22 -3.14 2.33
N ASP A 288 -23.96 -1.86 2.02
CA ASP A 288 -25.00 -0.86 1.76
C ASP A 288 -25.14 -0.72 0.23
N VAL A 289 -26.20 -1.31 -0.32
CA VAL A 289 -26.45 -1.33 -1.78
C VAL A 289 -26.47 0.09 -2.37
N ALA A 290 -27.08 1.06 -1.67
CA ALA A 290 -27.17 2.43 -2.14
C ALA A 290 -25.78 3.09 -2.16
N LEU A 291 -24.97 2.85 -1.13
CA LEU A 291 -23.59 3.34 -1.09
C LEU A 291 -22.74 2.70 -2.21
N VAL A 292 -22.82 1.38 -2.39
CA VAL A 292 -22.09 0.68 -3.45
C VAL A 292 -22.50 1.22 -4.82
N LYS A 293 -23.79 1.44 -5.06
CA LYS A 293 -24.29 2.10 -6.27
C LYS A 293 -23.65 3.48 -6.46
N ASN A 294 -23.81 4.36 -5.47
CA ASN A 294 -23.36 5.75 -5.54
C ASN A 294 -21.86 5.84 -5.80
N VAL A 295 -21.06 5.03 -5.10
CA VAL A 295 -19.61 4.98 -5.28
C VAL A 295 -19.22 4.41 -6.65
N THR A 296 -19.85 3.31 -7.07
CA THR A 296 -19.52 2.66 -8.35
C THR A 296 -19.83 3.58 -9.54
N GLU A 297 -20.96 4.30 -9.49
CA GLU A 297 -21.35 5.26 -10.53
C GLU A 297 -20.33 6.40 -10.72
N LEU A 298 -19.53 6.71 -9.69
CA LEU A 298 -18.48 7.73 -9.81
C LEU A 298 -17.45 7.37 -10.88
N PHE A 299 -17.16 6.09 -11.09
CA PHE A 299 -16.15 5.61 -12.05
C PHE A 299 -16.64 5.56 -13.51
N PHE A 300 -17.87 6.00 -13.78
CA PHE A 300 -18.47 5.97 -15.12
C PHE A 300 -18.95 7.34 -15.58
N PRO A 301 -19.21 7.54 -16.89
CA PRO A 301 -19.84 8.76 -17.38
C PRO A 301 -21.20 9.04 -16.73
N PRO A 302 -21.61 10.32 -16.63
CA PRO A 302 -22.91 10.68 -16.08
C PRO A 302 -24.07 9.93 -16.76
N GLY A 303 -24.99 9.40 -15.96
CA GLY A 303 -26.15 8.64 -16.45
C GLY A 303 -25.90 7.16 -16.73
N THR A 304 -24.71 6.63 -16.42
CA THR A 304 -24.43 5.19 -16.55
C THR A 304 -25.20 4.39 -15.50
N ASN A 305 -25.95 3.38 -15.93
CA ASN A 305 -26.58 2.42 -15.05
C ASN A 305 -25.60 1.28 -14.71
N VAL A 306 -25.11 1.26 -13.47
CA VAL A 306 -24.15 0.23 -13.03
C VAL A 306 -24.80 -1.12 -12.75
N PHE A 307 -26.13 -1.17 -12.62
CA PHE A 307 -26.91 -2.40 -12.44
C PHE A 307 -27.46 -2.97 -13.75
N GLU A 308 -27.11 -2.38 -14.89
CA GLU A 308 -27.56 -2.87 -16.19
C GLU A 308 -27.17 -4.34 -16.40
N ASN A 309 -28.16 -5.18 -16.72
CA ASN A 309 -28.00 -6.61 -16.99
C ASN A 309 -27.26 -7.39 -15.89
N VAL A 310 -27.57 -7.11 -14.62
CA VAL A 310 -27.05 -7.91 -13.51
C VAL A 310 -27.91 -9.16 -13.32
N THR A 311 -27.28 -10.33 -13.37
CA THR A 311 -27.94 -11.61 -13.14
C THR A 311 -27.84 -12.00 -11.67
N ILE A 312 -29.00 -12.26 -11.05
CA ILE A 312 -29.14 -12.90 -9.74
C ILE A 312 -29.42 -14.39 -9.98
N PRO A 313 -28.48 -15.30 -9.66
CA PRO A 313 -28.73 -16.73 -9.75
C PRO A 313 -29.87 -17.19 -8.85
N ALA A 314 -30.62 -18.21 -9.26
CA ALA A 314 -31.74 -18.79 -8.52
C ALA A 314 -31.44 -19.14 -7.05
N LYS A 315 -30.20 -19.57 -6.74
CA LYS A 315 -29.77 -19.87 -5.36
C LYS A 315 -29.71 -18.65 -4.43
N TYR A 316 -29.59 -17.45 -4.99
CA TYR A 316 -29.46 -16.18 -4.26
C TYR A 316 -30.69 -15.28 -4.45
N SER A 317 -31.78 -15.80 -5.01
CA SER A 317 -33.03 -15.05 -5.14
C SER A 317 -34.06 -15.45 -4.10
N VAL A 318 -35.00 -14.55 -3.83
CA VAL A 318 -36.08 -14.74 -2.84
C VAL A 318 -37.11 -15.79 -3.27
N ASP A 319 -37.30 -15.99 -4.56
CA ASP A 319 -38.32 -16.88 -5.15
C ASP A 319 -37.74 -18.16 -5.78
N GLY A 320 -36.42 -18.34 -5.70
CA GLY A 320 -35.73 -19.50 -6.29
C GLY A 320 -35.66 -19.48 -7.82
N GLN A 321 -35.92 -18.33 -8.47
CA GLN A 321 -35.78 -18.15 -9.91
C GLN A 321 -34.60 -17.23 -10.25
N GLU A 322 -34.03 -17.40 -11.44
CA GLU A 322 -33.01 -16.47 -11.94
C GLU A 322 -33.67 -15.15 -12.37
N HIS A 323 -33.06 -14.03 -12.00
CA HIS A 323 -33.52 -12.69 -12.39
C HIS A 323 -32.41 -11.93 -13.10
N VAL A 324 -32.75 -11.21 -14.17
CA VAL A 324 -31.90 -10.17 -14.75
C VAL A 324 -32.48 -8.82 -14.36
N ILE A 325 -31.76 -8.08 -13.53
CA ILE A 325 -32.19 -6.79 -12.99
C ILE A 325 -31.48 -5.64 -13.71
N ASN A 326 -32.04 -4.44 -13.59
CA ASN A 326 -31.49 -3.22 -14.17
C ASN A 326 -31.46 -2.06 -13.17
N SER A 327 -31.64 -2.33 -11.88
CA SER A 327 -31.71 -1.28 -10.85
C SER A 327 -31.38 -1.82 -9.47
N ALA A 328 -30.97 -0.93 -8.56
CA ALA A 328 -30.73 -1.29 -7.16
C ALA A 328 -32.04 -1.66 -6.44
N GLU A 329 -33.16 -1.07 -6.86
CA GLU A 329 -34.50 -1.37 -6.35
C GLU A 329 -34.92 -2.80 -6.71
N GLU A 330 -34.63 -3.24 -7.94
CA GLU A 330 -34.85 -4.65 -8.34
C GLU A 330 -33.91 -5.61 -7.62
N LEU A 331 -32.65 -5.22 -7.36
CA LEU A 331 -31.76 -6.02 -6.51
C LEU A 331 -32.40 -6.24 -5.13
N GLN A 332 -32.83 -5.17 -4.45
CA GLN A 332 -33.45 -5.28 -3.13
C GLN A 332 -34.75 -6.11 -3.15
N LYS A 333 -35.47 -6.11 -4.27
CA LYS A 333 -36.70 -6.89 -4.42
C LYS A 333 -36.44 -8.38 -4.59
N TYR A 334 -35.43 -8.75 -5.39
CA TYR A 334 -35.24 -10.14 -5.84
C TYR A 334 -34.09 -10.87 -5.17
N TYR A 335 -33.11 -10.15 -4.61
CA TYR A 335 -31.94 -10.73 -3.96
C TYR A 335 -32.27 -11.19 -2.54
N LYS A 336 -31.81 -12.40 -2.20
CA LYS A 336 -31.99 -13.01 -0.89
C LYS A 336 -30.87 -12.56 0.04
N GLU A 337 -31.21 -11.69 0.98
CA GLU A 337 -30.33 -11.39 2.11
C GLU A 337 -30.28 -12.60 3.06
N GLU A 338 -29.09 -13.13 3.32
CA GLU A 338 -28.92 -14.17 4.35
C GLU A 338 -28.96 -13.49 5.73
N ASN A 339 -29.89 -13.94 6.59
CA ASN A 339 -30.03 -13.49 7.99
C ASN A 339 -28.97 -14.11 8.91
#